data_AF-A0A7Z0DI97-F1
#
_entry.id   AF-A0A7Z0DI97-F1
#
_cell.length_a   1.000
_cell.length_b   1.000
_cell.length_c   1.000
_cell.angle_alpha   90.00
_cell.angle_beta   90.00
_cell.angle_gamma   90.00
#
_symmetry.space_group_name_H-M   'P 1'
#
loop_
_entity.id
_entity.type
_entity.pdbx_description
1 polymer ?
#
loop_
_entity_poly.entity_id
_entity_poly.type
_entity_poly.pdbx_seq_one_letter_code
_entity_poly.pdbx_strand_id
1 'polypeptide(L)'
;MTVVGLIMAVWCAGFAAISIWFEVTDYFGTGEYADHASGLSVVNWIVTAIKVVGATVALLAIARRPRLLAPRTVGTLLWAGFATTTVYVLGSLLQAALMLAGLSGDADKITGASVAYVLLFIVAAAGFGVLAFSYARRAELGKREMLLGAFGAPVVLGGVLIVVPTILAAAGLLPAGGQG
;
A
#
# COMPACT_ATOMS: atom_id res chain seq x y z
N MET A 1 -8.22 20.14 1.50
CA MET A 1 -7.34 19.53 2.51
C MET A 1 -8.11 18.63 3.47
N THR A 2 -9.00 19.17 4.32
CA THR A 2 -9.76 18.36 5.30
C THR A 2 -10.56 17.24 4.65
N VAL A 3 -11.35 17.55 3.61
CA VAL A 3 -12.14 16.55 2.87
C VAL A 3 -11.26 15.45 2.29
N VAL A 4 -10.17 15.81 1.60
CA VAL A 4 -9.21 14.84 1.03
C VAL A 4 -8.59 13.97 2.13
N GLY A 5 -8.21 14.55 3.27
CA GLY A 5 -7.68 13.78 4.41
C GLY A 5 -8.67 12.78 4.98
N LEU A 6 -9.94 13.18 5.11
CA LEU A 6 -11.02 12.27 5.55
C LEU A 6 -11.26 11.16 4.53
N ILE A 7 -11.32 11.48 3.23
CA ILE A 7 -11.50 10.48 2.17
C ILE A 7 -10.34 9.48 2.19
N MET A 8 -9.09 9.93 2.30
CA MET A 8 -7.93 9.03 2.38
C MET A 8 -7.92 8.21 3.66
N ALA A 9 -8.35 8.78 4.79
CA ALA A 9 -8.50 8.02 6.03
C ALA A 9 -9.54 6.91 5.91
N VAL A 10 -10.72 7.23 5.35
CA VAL A 10 -11.79 6.25 5.09
C VAL A 10 -11.33 5.19 4.09
N TRP A 11 -10.63 5.60 3.03
CA TRP A 11 -10.07 4.66 2.05
C TRP A 11 -9.11 3.66 2.70
N CYS A 12 -8.16 4.15 3.51
CA CYS A 12 -7.25 3.31 4.26
C CYS A 12 -8.00 2.40 5.25
N ALA A 13 -8.95 2.93 6.01
CA ALA A 13 -9.74 2.17 6.97
C ALA A 13 -10.60 1.08 6.29
N GLY A 14 -11.19 1.38 5.13
CA GLY A 14 -11.96 0.42 4.35
C GLY A 14 -11.11 -0.75 3.88
N PHE A 15 -9.90 -0.49 3.38
CA PHE A 15 -8.95 -1.55 3.03
C PHE A 15 -8.54 -2.39 4.25
N ALA A 16 -8.28 -1.76 5.40
CA ALA A 16 -7.97 -2.49 6.62
C ALA A 16 -9.15 -3.37 7.07
N ALA A 17 -10.39 -2.88 6.96
CA ALA A 17 -11.58 -3.64 7.29
C ALA A 17 -11.75 -4.87 6.37
N ILE A 18 -11.45 -4.75 5.08
CA ILE A 18 -11.46 -5.89 4.14
C ILE A 18 -10.40 -6.92 4.53
N SER A 19 -9.19 -6.48 4.89
CA SER A 19 -8.15 -7.40 5.36
C SER A 19 -8.54 -8.14 6.64
N ILE A 20 -9.15 -7.44 7.60
CA ILE A 20 -9.67 -8.08 8.83
C ILE A 20 -10.80 -9.06 8.48
N TRP A 21 -11.68 -8.70 7.54
CA TRP A 21 -12.74 -9.59 7.08
C TRP A 21 -12.17 -10.90 6.52
N PHE A 22 -11.15 -10.83 5.66
CA PHE A 22 -10.49 -12.03 5.13
C PHE A 22 -9.95 -12.94 6.23
N GLU A 23 -9.39 -12.36 7.30
CA GLU A 23 -8.90 -13.13 8.43
C GLU A 23 -10.05 -13.77 9.22
N VAL A 24 -11.10 -13.01 9.53
CA VAL A 24 -12.25 -13.48 10.32
C VAL A 24 -13.03 -14.57 9.59
N THR A 25 -13.09 -14.52 8.25
CA THR A 25 -13.77 -15.54 7.44
C THR A 25 -12.88 -16.71 7.05
N ASP A 26 -11.64 -16.77 7.54
CA ASP A 26 -10.64 -17.76 7.12
C ASP A 26 -10.53 -17.89 5.59
N TYR A 27 -10.56 -16.73 4.91
CA TYR A 27 -10.63 -16.68 3.45
C TYR A 27 -9.45 -17.39 2.80
N PHE A 28 -8.26 -17.32 3.42
CA PHE A 28 -7.06 -17.97 2.91
C PHE A 28 -6.99 -19.46 3.24
N GLY A 29 -7.74 -19.96 4.24
CA GLY A 29 -7.77 -21.37 4.62
C GLY A 29 -8.58 -22.27 3.69
N THR A 30 -9.23 -21.69 2.67
CA THR A 30 -10.09 -22.43 1.73
C THR A 30 -9.72 -22.15 0.27
N GLY A 31 -9.90 -23.15 -0.60
CA GLY A 31 -9.69 -23.00 -2.05
C GLY A 31 -8.21 -22.93 -2.48
N GLU A 32 -7.94 -22.15 -3.54
CA GLU A 32 -6.63 -22.05 -4.21
C GLU A 32 -5.49 -21.53 -3.30
N TYR A 33 -5.83 -20.92 -2.17
CA TYR A 33 -4.87 -20.30 -1.25
C TYR A 33 -4.53 -21.14 0.00
N ALA A 34 -5.22 -22.27 0.20
CA ALA A 34 -5.15 -23.06 1.43
C ALA A 34 -3.72 -23.53 1.78
N ASP A 35 -2.95 -23.93 0.77
CA ASP A 35 -1.57 -24.41 0.93
C ASP A 35 -0.59 -23.30 1.40
N HIS A 36 -1.02 -22.04 1.31
CA HIS A 36 -0.21 -20.86 1.67
C HIS A 36 -0.92 -19.95 2.68
N ALA A 37 -1.98 -20.46 3.33
CA ALA A 37 -2.86 -19.67 4.19
C ALA A 37 -2.12 -18.91 5.28
N SER A 38 -1.17 -19.56 5.96
CA SER A 38 -0.35 -18.95 7.01
C SER A 38 0.55 -17.82 6.50
N GLY A 39 1.15 -18.00 5.31
CA GLY A 39 1.98 -16.96 4.69
C GLY A 39 1.16 -15.76 4.25
N LEU A 40 -0.02 -16.02 3.65
CA LEU A 40 -0.95 -14.98 3.22
C LEU A 40 -1.58 -14.22 4.39
N SER A 41 -1.90 -14.90 5.50
CA SER A 41 -2.36 -14.26 6.74
C SER A 41 -1.33 -13.27 7.29
N VAL A 42 -0.04 -13.65 7.35
CA VAL A 42 1.04 -12.73 7.80
C VAL A 42 1.11 -11.50 6.91
N VAL A 43 1.10 -11.68 5.59
CA VAL A 43 1.12 -10.56 4.64
C VAL A 43 -0.12 -9.68 4.79
N ASN A 44 -1.30 -10.29 4.98
CA ASN A 44 -2.56 -9.60 5.19
C ASN A 44 -2.54 -8.73 6.46
N TRP A 45 -1.98 -9.23 7.56
CA TRP A 45 -1.80 -8.45 8.79
C TRP A 45 -0.81 -7.30 8.63
N ILE A 46 0.29 -7.50 7.90
CA ILE A 46 1.23 -6.42 7.56
C ILE A 46 0.52 -5.32 6.75
N VAL A 47 -0.24 -5.70 5.73
CA VAL A 47 -1.03 -4.75 4.92
C VAL A 47 -2.04 -4.01 5.78
N THR A 48 -2.75 -4.71 6.67
CA THR A 48 -3.70 -4.11 7.62
C THR A 48 -3.02 -3.04 8.47
N ALA A 49 -1.88 -3.35 9.07
CA ALA A 49 -1.12 -2.40 9.89
C ALA A 49 -0.69 -1.17 9.08
N ILE A 50 -0.18 -1.36 7.86
CA ILE A 50 0.20 -0.26 6.96
C ILE A 50 -1.01 0.63 6.65
N LYS A 51 -2.19 0.04 6.40
CA LYS A 51 -3.42 0.79 6.12
C LYS A 51 -3.88 1.60 7.33
N VAL A 52 -3.82 1.03 8.54
CA VAL A 52 -4.13 1.75 9.79
C VAL A 52 -3.17 2.93 10.01
N VAL A 53 -1.88 2.74 9.76
CA VAL A 53 -0.89 3.83 9.78
C VAL A 53 -1.24 4.90 8.75
N GLY A 54 -1.57 4.52 7.52
CA GLY A 54 -2.00 5.42 6.46
C GLY A 54 -3.22 6.26 6.86
N ALA A 55 -4.24 5.64 7.46
CA ALA A 55 -5.42 6.34 7.96
C ALA A 55 -5.06 7.36 9.05
N THR A 56 -4.23 6.93 10.01
CA THR A 56 -3.75 7.78 11.11
C THR A 56 -2.98 8.99 10.57
N VAL A 57 -2.09 8.79 9.61
CA VAL A 57 -1.30 9.85 8.97
C VAL A 57 -2.20 10.83 8.22
N ALA A 58 -3.21 10.34 7.49
CA ALA A 58 -4.18 11.20 6.79
C ALA A 58 -4.99 12.09 7.77
N LEU A 59 -5.37 11.54 8.93
CA LEU A 59 -6.03 12.31 10.01
C LEU A 59 -5.09 13.31 10.67
N LEU A 60 -3.84 12.91 10.96
CA LEU A 60 -2.82 13.81 11.51
C LEU A 60 -2.47 14.96 10.55
N ALA A 61 -2.56 14.73 9.23
CA ALA A 61 -2.32 15.74 8.22
C ALA A 61 -3.37 16.87 8.25
N ILE A 62 -4.58 16.60 8.74
CA ILE A 62 -5.67 17.60 8.81
C ILE A 62 -5.89 18.15 10.22
N ALA A 63 -5.27 17.53 11.24
CA ALA A 63 -5.30 18.00 12.62
C ALA A 63 -4.62 19.39 12.75
N ARG A 64 -5.28 20.32 13.45
CA ARG A 64 -4.76 21.68 13.64
C ARG A 64 -3.53 21.75 14.57
N ARG A 65 -3.41 20.80 15.51
CA ARG A 65 -2.28 20.67 16.45
C ARG A 65 -1.96 19.18 16.69
N PRO A 66 -1.21 18.52 15.79
CA PRO A 66 -0.81 17.15 16.02
C PRO A 66 0.14 17.10 17.23
N ARG A 67 -0.33 16.50 18.34
CA ARG A 67 0.49 16.26 19.53
C ARG A 67 1.28 14.94 19.47
N LEU A 68 0.86 14.03 18.59
CA LEU A 68 1.37 12.66 18.54
C LEU A 68 2.64 12.50 17.71
N LEU A 69 2.81 13.29 16.64
CA LEU A 69 3.97 13.20 15.75
C LEU A 69 4.49 14.59 15.38
N ALA A 70 5.81 14.69 15.22
CA ALA A 70 6.44 15.90 14.70
C ALA A 70 5.96 16.17 13.27
N PRO A 71 5.80 17.45 12.87
CA PRO A 71 5.32 17.79 11.52
C PRO A 71 6.18 17.19 10.39
N ARG A 72 7.49 17.10 10.61
CA ARG A 72 8.42 16.45 9.66
C ARG A 72 8.08 14.98 9.44
N THR A 73 7.78 14.24 10.50
CA THR A 73 7.41 12.82 10.43
C THR A 73 6.11 12.62 9.66
N VAL A 74 5.07 13.43 9.95
CA VAL A 74 3.80 13.38 9.21
C VAL A 74 4.03 13.69 7.73
N GLY A 75 4.84 14.70 7.44
CA GLY A 75 5.26 15.05 6.10
C GLY A 75 5.93 13.91 5.33
N THR A 76 6.96 13.32 5.92
CA THR A 76 7.68 12.17 5.35
C THR A 76 6.75 10.97 5.13
N LEU A 77 5.83 10.70 6.06
CA LEU A 77 4.86 9.60 5.93
C LEU A 77 3.81 9.86 4.83
N LEU A 78 3.43 11.11 4.58
CA LEU A 78 2.56 11.45 3.45
C LEU A 78 3.26 11.24 2.11
N TRP A 79 4.53 11.65 2.01
CA TRP A 79 5.37 11.38 0.84
C TRP A 79 5.60 9.88 0.62
N ALA A 80 5.77 9.12 1.70
CA ALA A 80 5.82 7.67 1.68
C ALA A 80 4.53 7.07 1.12
N GLY A 81 3.36 7.44 1.66
CA GLY A 81 2.06 6.98 1.18
C GLY A 81 1.82 7.30 -0.30
N PHE A 82 2.18 8.52 -0.72
CA PHE A 82 2.10 8.93 -2.12
C PHE A 82 3.01 8.09 -3.03
N ALA A 83 4.28 7.91 -2.65
CA ALA A 83 5.22 7.16 -3.47
C ALA A 83 4.86 5.67 -3.55
N THR A 84 4.48 5.05 -2.44
CA THR A 84 4.05 3.65 -2.42
C THR A 84 2.83 3.42 -3.29
N THR A 85 1.80 4.27 -3.19
CA THR A 85 0.59 4.15 -4.03
C THR A 85 0.91 4.40 -5.50
N THR A 86 1.80 5.34 -5.81
CA THR A 86 2.26 5.62 -7.18
C THR A 86 3.02 4.43 -7.77
N VAL A 87 3.99 3.87 -7.02
CA VAL A 87 4.75 2.69 -7.47
C VAL A 87 3.82 1.51 -7.71
N TYR A 88 2.84 1.28 -6.82
CA TYR A 88 1.82 0.26 -7.01
C TYR A 88 1.06 0.46 -8.33
N VAL A 89 0.52 1.66 -8.57
CA VAL A 89 -0.21 1.99 -9.81
C VAL A 89 0.66 1.76 -11.03
N LEU A 90 1.89 2.28 -11.04
CA LEU A 90 2.80 2.13 -12.18
C LEU A 90 3.14 0.66 -12.43
N GLY A 91 3.39 -0.12 -11.38
CA GLY A 91 3.62 -1.56 -11.47
C GLY A 91 2.42 -2.30 -12.06
N SER A 92 1.20 -1.98 -11.59
CA SER A 92 -0.03 -2.58 -12.11
C SER A 92 -0.28 -2.24 -13.57
N LEU A 93 -0.04 -0.98 -13.98
CA LEU A 93 -0.19 -0.56 -15.38
C LEU A 93 0.84 -1.22 -16.28
N LEU A 94 2.10 -1.33 -15.83
CA LEU A 94 3.14 -2.02 -16.57
C LEU A 94 2.81 -3.52 -16.72
N GLN A 95 2.38 -4.18 -15.64
CA GLN A 95 1.98 -5.59 -15.69
C GLN A 95 0.81 -5.80 -16.66
N ALA A 96 -0.22 -4.95 -16.61
CA ALA A 96 -1.34 -5.01 -17.55
C ALA A 96 -0.88 -4.82 -19.01
N ALA A 97 0.04 -3.88 -19.26
CA ALA A 97 0.60 -3.67 -20.59
C ALA A 97 1.38 -4.89 -21.11
N LEU A 98 2.16 -5.55 -20.24
CA LEU A 98 2.90 -6.77 -20.58
C LEU A 98 1.97 -7.96 -20.86
N MET A 99 0.87 -8.09 -20.11
CA MET A 99 -0.17 -9.10 -20.36
C MET A 99 -0.85 -8.88 -21.71
N LEU A 100 -1.21 -7.64 -22.03
CA LEU A 100 -1.81 -7.28 -23.32
C LEU A 100 -0.85 -7.48 -24.50
N ALA A 101 0.45 -7.30 -24.27
CA ALA A 101 1.49 -7.56 -25.26
C ALA A 101 1.83 -9.06 -25.40
N GLY A 102 1.25 -9.94 -24.59
CA GLY A 102 1.57 -11.38 -24.56
C GLY A 102 2.97 -11.69 -24.02
N LEU A 103 3.59 -10.75 -23.30
CA LEU A 103 4.95 -10.88 -22.78
C LEU A 103 5.00 -11.50 -21.38
N SER A 104 3.93 -11.40 -20.60
CA SER A 104 3.84 -12.02 -19.26
C SER A 104 2.39 -12.20 -18.81
N GLY A 105 1.98 -13.42 -18.44
CA GLY A 105 0.63 -13.72 -17.94
C GLY A 105 -0.48 -13.62 -18.99
N ASP A 106 -1.69 -14.02 -18.62
CA ASP A 106 -2.84 -14.09 -19.54
C ASP A 106 -3.67 -12.81 -19.53
N ALA A 107 -3.95 -12.26 -20.73
CA ALA A 107 -4.80 -11.09 -20.88
C ALA A 107 -6.22 -11.27 -20.29
N ASP A 108 -6.73 -12.51 -20.24
CA ASP A 108 -8.03 -12.85 -19.66
C ASP A 108 -8.14 -12.53 -18.17
N LYS A 109 -7.01 -12.36 -17.47
CA LYS A 109 -6.98 -11.91 -16.08
C LYS A 109 -7.26 -10.41 -15.91
N ILE A 110 -7.28 -9.64 -17.00
CA ILE A 110 -7.67 -8.21 -16.98
C ILE A 110 -9.19 -8.14 -17.01
N THR A 111 -9.79 -8.16 -15.82
CA THR A 111 -11.24 -8.08 -15.64
C THR A 111 -11.70 -6.65 -15.34
N GLY A 112 -13.00 -6.40 -15.43
CA GLY A 112 -13.58 -5.11 -15.00
C GLY A 112 -13.27 -4.80 -13.53
N ALA A 113 -13.22 -5.82 -12.66
CA ALA A 113 -12.87 -5.67 -11.26
C ALA A 113 -11.42 -5.24 -11.05
N SER A 114 -10.46 -5.82 -11.79
CA SER A 114 -9.05 -5.40 -11.70
C SER A 114 -8.84 -3.97 -12.20
N VAL A 115 -9.56 -3.55 -13.26
CA VAL A 115 -9.52 -2.16 -13.75
C VAL A 115 -10.06 -1.20 -12.69
N ALA A 116 -11.24 -1.50 -12.10
CA ALA A 116 -11.82 -0.70 -11.04
C ALA A 116 -10.89 -0.59 -9.82
N TYR A 117 -10.21 -1.68 -9.47
CA TYR A 117 -9.23 -1.71 -8.39
C TYR A 117 -8.04 -0.77 -8.67
N VAL A 118 -7.45 -0.82 -9.87
CA VAL A 118 -6.34 0.07 -10.23
C VAL A 118 -6.79 1.53 -10.25
N LEU A 119 -7.99 1.84 -10.77
CA LEU A 119 -8.57 3.19 -10.75
C LEU A 119 -8.73 3.70 -9.31
N LEU A 120 -9.19 2.85 -8.40
CA LEU A 120 -9.31 3.19 -6.99
C LEU A 120 -7.95 3.56 -6.36
N PHE A 121 -6.87 2.88 -6.76
CA PHE A 121 -5.51 3.21 -6.35
C PHE A 121 -4.94 4.46 -7.02
N ILE A 122 -5.32 4.77 -8.27
CA ILE A 122 -4.99 6.04 -8.92
C ILE A 122 -5.60 7.21 -8.12
N VAL A 123 -6.87 7.10 -7.73
CA VAL A 123 -7.53 8.10 -6.88
C VAL A 123 -6.81 8.23 -5.53
N ALA A 124 -6.39 7.11 -4.92
CA ALA A 124 -5.63 7.14 -3.68
C ALA A 124 -4.27 7.81 -3.84
N ALA A 125 -3.53 7.52 -4.91
CA ALA A 125 -2.26 8.16 -5.22
C ALA A 125 -2.43 9.68 -5.40
N ALA A 126 -3.44 10.11 -6.14
CA ALA A 126 -3.77 11.52 -6.28
C ALA A 126 -4.11 12.17 -4.92
N GLY A 127 -4.93 11.50 -4.10
CA GLY A 127 -5.31 12.00 -2.77
C GLY A 127 -4.14 12.15 -1.82
N PHE A 128 -3.26 11.14 -1.73
CA PHE A 128 -2.03 11.23 -0.94
C PHE A 128 -1.05 12.25 -1.50
N GLY A 129 -0.94 12.39 -2.82
CA GLY A 129 -0.13 13.43 -3.46
C GLY A 129 -0.60 14.82 -3.06
N VAL A 130 -1.91 15.09 -3.18
CA VAL A 130 -2.51 16.36 -2.73
C VAL A 130 -2.19 16.62 -1.26
N LEU A 131 -2.37 15.63 -0.37
CA LEU A 131 -2.03 15.78 1.04
C LEU A 131 -0.54 16.06 1.26
N ALA A 132 0.35 15.33 0.60
CA ALA A 132 1.80 15.46 0.74
C ALA A 132 2.30 16.85 0.30
N PHE A 133 1.93 17.30 -0.90
CA PHE A 133 2.33 18.61 -1.41
C PHE A 133 1.77 19.75 -0.56
N SER A 134 0.49 19.63 -0.21
CA SER A 134 -0.23 20.70 0.47
C SER A 134 0.19 20.78 1.95
N TYR A 135 0.54 19.65 2.58
CA TYR A 135 1.14 19.62 3.92
C TYR A 135 2.58 20.14 3.90
N ALA A 136 3.37 19.77 2.90
CA ALA A 136 4.75 20.23 2.75
C ALA A 136 4.86 21.75 2.67
N ARG A 137 3.95 22.39 1.92
CA ARG A 137 3.87 23.87 1.85
C ARG A 137 3.53 24.49 3.20
N ARG A 138 2.59 23.91 3.95
CA ARG A 138 2.12 24.46 5.23
C ARG A 138 3.11 24.26 6.38
N ALA A 139 3.83 23.15 6.37
CA ALA A 139 4.79 22.78 7.41
C ALA A 139 6.25 23.12 7.04
N GLU A 140 6.44 23.84 5.93
CA GLU A 140 7.76 24.26 5.41
C GLU A 140 8.78 23.11 5.37
N LEU A 141 8.34 21.95 4.83
CA LEU A 141 9.19 20.78 4.78
C LEU A 141 10.37 20.98 3.84
N GLY A 142 11.53 20.51 4.25
CA GLY A 142 12.72 20.49 3.41
C GLY A 142 12.68 19.38 2.36
N LYS A 143 13.57 19.48 1.37
CA LYS A 143 13.76 18.45 0.33
C LYS A 143 14.14 17.10 0.94
N ARG A 144 14.84 17.09 2.08
CA ARG A 144 15.28 15.86 2.76
C ARG A 144 14.07 15.02 3.19
N GLU A 145 13.09 15.63 3.84
CA GLU A 145 11.88 14.95 4.33
C GLU A 145 11.05 14.38 3.18
N MET A 146 10.97 15.12 2.07
CA MET A 146 10.31 14.69 0.83
C MET A 146 11.02 13.47 0.22
N LEU A 147 12.34 13.54 0.05
CA LEU A 147 13.14 12.46 -0.54
C LEU A 147 13.14 11.20 0.33
N LEU A 148 13.27 11.36 1.65
CA LEU A 148 13.19 10.23 2.59
C LEU A 148 11.84 9.52 2.50
N GLY A 149 10.74 10.25 2.37
CA GLY A 149 9.43 9.64 2.19
C GLY A 149 9.30 8.99 0.81
N ALA A 150 9.62 9.75 -0.23
CA ALA A 150 9.41 9.35 -1.62
C ALA A 150 10.24 8.14 -2.04
N PHE A 151 11.47 8.00 -1.54
CA PHE A 151 12.35 6.87 -1.86
C PHE A 151 12.40 5.84 -0.73
N GLY A 152 12.38 6.29 0.53
CA GLY A 152 12.52 5.38 1.66
C GLY A 152 11.36 4.39 1.75
N ALA A 153 10.12 4.83 1.49
CA ALA A 153 9.00 3.90 1.56
C ALA A 153 9.00 2.85 0.44
N PRO A 154 9.18 3.18 -0.84
CA PRO A 154 9.35 2.16 -1.88
C PRO A 154 10.52 1.20 -1.62
N VAL A 155 11.65 1.70 -1.12
CA VAL A 155 12.81 0.86 -0.79
C VAL A 155 12.50 -0.09 0.38
N VAL A 156 11.90 0.42 1.46
CA VAL A 156 11.47 -0.42 2.59
C VAL A 156 10.43 -1.42 2.14
N LEU A 157 9.46 -1.02 1.32
CA LEU A 157 8.42 -1.92 0.82
C LEU A 157 9.01 -3.01 -0.07
N GLY A 158 9.90 -2.65 -0.99
CA GLY A 158 10.64 -3.62 -1.81
C GLY A 158 11.48 -4.57 -0.97
N GLY A 159 12.15 -4.05 0.07
CA GLY A 159 12.87 -4.87 1.05
C GLY A 159 11.96 -5.84 1.79
N VAL A 160 10.81 -5.38 2.30
CA VAL A 160 9.80 -6.22 2.96
C VAL A 160 9.28 -7.30 2.02
N LEU A 161 9.02 -6.95 0.75
CA LEU A 161 8.56 -7.89 -0.28
C LEU A 161 9.60 -8.95 -0.66
N ILE A 162 10.88 -8.76 -0.33
CA ILE A 162 11.92 -9.77 -0.51
C ILE A 162 12.12 -10.55 0.79
N VAL A 163 12.30 -9.83 1.90
CA VAL A 163 12.67 -10.39 3.19
C VAL A 163 11.55 -11.25 3.78
N VAL A 164 10.30 -10.77 3.77
CA VAL A 164 9.17 -11.52 4.37
C VAL A 164 8.95 -12.84 3.64
N PRO A 165 8.84 -12.89 2.30
CA PRO A 165 8.73 -14.17 1.60
C PRO A 165 9.94 -15.07 1.81
N THR A 166 11.16 -14.53 1.88
CA THR A 166 12.37 -15.33 2.13
C THR A 166 12.34 -15.98 3.52
N ILE A 167 11.94 -15.23 4.55
CA ILE A 167 11.80 -15.76 5.92
C ILE A 167 10.68 -16.81 5.97
N LEU A 168 9.54 -16.53 5.35
CA LEU A 168 8.42 -17.47 5.30
C LEU A 168 8.79 -18.75 4.54
N ALA A 169 9.56 -18.64 3.46
CA ALA A 169 10.07 -19.79 2.73
C ALA A 169 11.09 -20.60 3.56
N ALA A 170 12.01 -19.92 4.25
CA ALA A 170 12.94 -20.58 5.17
C ALA A 170 12.23 -21.27 6.35
N ALA A 171 11.07 -20.76 6.75
CA ALA A 171 10.20 -21.36 7.76
C ALA A 171 9.27 -22.46 7.20
N GLY A 172 9.31 -22.75 5.89
CA GLY A 172 8.47 -23.75 5.23
C GLY A 172 7.00 -23.34 5.05
N LEU A 173 6.69 -22.05 5.22
CA LEU A 173 5.33 -21.49 5.14
C LEU A 173 4.96 -20.95 3.75
N LEU A 174 5.94 -20.81 2.86
CA LEU A 174 5.78 -20.45 1.45
C LEU A 174 6.79 -21.25 0.59
N PRO A 175 6.54 -21.44 -0.72
CA PRO A 175 7.53 -22.01 -1.61
C PRO A 175 8.75 -21.08 -1.70
N ALA A 176 9.96 -21.63 -1.54
CA ALA A 176 11.18 -20.88 -1.83
C ALA A 176 11.21 -20.53 -3.31
N GLY A 177 11.20 -19.23 -3.63
CA GLY A 177 11.03 -18.74 -5.00
C GLY A 177 11.97 -19.43 -5.99
N GLY A 178 11.38 -20.16 -6.94
CA GLY A 178 12.09 -20.81 -8.04
C GLY A 178 11.56 -22.20 -8.41
N GLN A 179 10.30 -22.30 -8.83
CA GLN A 179 9.83 -23.21 -9.90
C GLN A 179 8.30 -23.06 -10.07
N GLY A 180 7.91 -22.76 -11.30
CA GLY A 180 6.57 -22.42 -11.76
C GLY A 180 6.71 -21.66 -13.07
#